data_AF-A0AAN6GFC1-F1
#
_entry.id   AF-A0AAN6GFC1-F1
#
_cell.length_a   1.000
_cell.length_b   1.000
_cell.length_c   1.000
_cell.angle_alpha   90.00
_cell.angle_beta   90.00
_cell.angle_gamma   90.00
#
_symmetry.space_group_name_H-M   'P 1'
#
loop_
_entity.id
_entity.type
_entity.pdbx_description
1 polymer ?
#
loop_
_entity_poly.entity_id
_entity_poly.type
_entity_poly.pdbx_seq_one_letter_code
_entity_poly.pdbx_strand_id
1 'polypeptide(L)'
;MNIRNTFLLFPFFLLTLLAAPVAKETSALPTTYTHPESRAWLPVFERAEPPVAEEHFPSVLGGIYHHHLQNHQANMNEVKAIQDQGQHKTPEGSKRILDLHKQADEAAMGMHNVQAEANAEAAREEQRRLGQGQGRGRGAGRGGHRH
;
A
#
# COMPACT_ATOMS: atom_id res chain seq x y z
N MET A 1 -72.96 4.72 -9.20
CA MET A 1 -71.50 4.77 -9.02
C MET A 1 -71.20 6.16 -8.48
N ASN A 2 -71.13 6.27 -7.15
CA ASN A 2 -71.66 7.42 -6.42
C ASN A 2 -70.53 8.38 -5.99
N ILE A 3 -70.75 9.68 -6.19
CA ILE A 3 -69.89 10.81 -5.75
C ILE A 3 -69.53 10.73 -4.26
N ARG A 4 -70.30 9.99 -3.45
CA ARG A 4 -70.00 9.75 -2.03
C ARG A 4 -68.69 8.96 -1.80
N ASN A 5 -68.24 8.11 -2.74
CA ASN A 5 -67.00 7.32 -2.56
C ASN A 5 -65.72 8.04 -3.02
N THR A 6 -65.81 9.11 -3.80
CA THR A 6 -64.61 9.88 -4.23
C THR A 6 -64.16 10.87 -3.15
N PHE A 7 -65.08 11.37 -2.31
CA PHE A 7 -64.73 12.30 -1.23
C PHE A 7 -63.90 11.64 -0.12
N LEU A 8 -64.09 10.33 0.12
CA LEU A 8 -63.34 9.58 1.13
C LEU A 8 -61.88 9.30 0.73
N LEU A 9 -61.55 9.37 -0.56
CA LEU A 9 -60.19 9.12 -1.08
C LEU A 9 -59.38 10.41 -1.29
N PHE A 10 -60.04 11.58 -1.37
CA PHE A 10 -59.37 12.87 -1.51
C PHE A 10 -58.40 13.23 -0.35
N PRO A 11 -58.74 13.02 0.94
CA PRO A 11 -57.80 13.31 2.02
C PRO A 11 -56.57 12.38 2.00
N PHE A 12 -56.73 11.13 1.54
CA PHE A 12 -55.60 10.21 1.38
C PHE A 12 -54.65 10.68 0.27
N PHE A 13 -55.17 11.16 -0.86
CA PHE A 13 -54.34 11.66 -1.97
C PHE A 13 -53.62 12.98 -1.60
N LEU A 14 -54.28 13.86 -0.84
CA LEU A 14 -53.68 15.10 -0.34
C LEU A 14 -52.57 14.82 0.69
N LEU A 15 -52.76 13.82 1.56
CA LEU A 15 -51.73 13.38 2.50
C LEU A 15 -50.51 12.78 1.79
N THR A 16 -50.71 12.05 0.68
CA THR A 16 -49.58 11.51 -0.11
C THR A 16 -48.80 12.59 -0.86
N LEU A 17 -49.42 13.70 -1.24
CA LEU A 17 -48.73 14.82 -1.88
C LEU A 17 -47.97 15.69 -0.86
N LEU A 18 -48.48 15.83 0.38
CA LEU A 18 -47.74 16.47 1.46
C LEU A 18 -46.58 15.59 1.96
N ALA A 19 -46.67 14.27 1.77
CA ALA A 19 -45.59 13.32 2.03
C ALA A 19 -44.63 13.13 0.84
N ALA A 20 -44.79 13.87 -0.26
CA ALA A 20 -43.86 13.82 -1.38
C ALA A 20 -42.55 14.53 -0.98
N PRO A 21 -41.43 13.79 -0.88
CA PRO A 21 -40.15 14.35 -0.45
C PRO A 21 -39.57 15.17 -1.60
N VAL A 22 -39.87 16.47 -1.62
CA VAL A 22 -39.00 17.45 -2.30
C VAL A 22 -38.21 18.17 -1.23
N ALA A 23 -37.32 17.42 -0.62
CA ALA A 23 -36.12 17.96 -0.01
C ALA A 23 -35.10 16.86 -0.12
N LYS A 24 -34.08 17.13 -0.96
CA LYS A 24 -32.71 16.69 -0.83
C LYS A 24 -32.51 15.68 0.29
N GLU A 25 -32.04 14.50 -0.06
CA GLU A 25 -31.42 13.58 0.88
C GLU A 25 -30.37 14.36 1.72
N THR A 26 -30.84 14.80 2.86
CA THR A 26 -30.09 15.02 4.07
C THR A 26 -29.66 13.66 4.55
N SER A 27 -28.37 13.48 4.80
CA SER A 27 -27.97 12.73 5.98
C SER A 27 -26.58 13.16 6.42
N ALA A 28 -26.54 14.32 7.07
CA ALA A 28 -25.64 14.52 8.19
C ALA A 28 -26.17 13.65 9.33
N LEU A 29 -25.70 12.41 9.41
CA LEU A 29 -25.58 11.76 10.71
C LEU A 29 -24.50 12.54 11.48
N PRO A 30 -24.77 13.07 12.69
CA PRO A 30 -23.71 13.30 13.64
C PRO A 30 -23.36 11.93 14.23
N THR A 31 -22.75 11.05 13.43
CA THR A 31 -21.81 10.12 14.04
C THR A 31 -20.66 11.00 14.48
N THR A 32 -20.69 11.42 15.73
CA THR A 32 -19.46 11.64 16.48
C THR A 32 -18.73 10.30 16.45
N TYR A 33 -18.06 10.07 15.34
CA TYR A 33 -16.91 9.21 15.28
C TYR A 33 -15.91 9.91 16.19
N THR A 34 -16.00 9.60 17.48
CA THR A 34 -14.81 9.52 18.31
C THR A 34 -13.82 8.81 17.42
N HIS A 35 -12.83 9.51 16.88
CA HIS A 35 -11.68 8.84 16.30
C HIS A 35 -11.15 7.98 17.44
N PRO A 36 -11.36 6.64 17.44
CA PRO A 36 -10.50 5.86 18.29
C PRO A 36 -9.12 6.13 17.71
N GLU A 37 -8.21 6.49 18.60
CA GLU A 37 -6.77 6.43 18.44
C GLU A 37 -6.37 5.31 17.48
N SER A 38 -6.38 5.61 16.20
CA SER A 38 -6.02 4.71 15.13
C SER A 38 -5.30 5.59 14.16
N ARG A 39 -4.15 6.11 14.66
CA ARG A 39 -2.94 6.42 13.93
C ARG A 39 -3.29 7.21 12.66
N ALA A 40 -3.11 8.52 12.62
CA ALA A 40 -1.89 9.06 12.06
C ALA A 40 -1.01 8.01 11.35
N TRP A 41 -1.50 7.39 10.28
CA TRP A 41 -0.67 6.97 9.15
C TRP A 41 -0.47 8.24 8.32
N LEU A 42 0.00 9.31 8.98
CA LEU A 42 0.96 10.17 8.33
C LEU A 42 2.01 9.17 7.83
N PRO A 43 2.26 9.10 6.52
CA PRO A 43 3.38 8.31 6.10
C PRO A 43 4.58 8.85 6.89
N VAL A 44 5.18 7.98 7.68
CA VAL A 44 6.35 8.23 8.52
C VAL A 44 7.54 8.40 7.58
N PHE A 45 7.48 9.40 6.71
CA PHE A 45 8.57 9.81 5.82
C PHE A 45 9.25 11.08 6.32
N GLU A 46 8.88 11.61 7.49
CA GLU A 46 9.61 12.74 8.06
C GLU A 46 10.80 12.35 8.93
N ARG A 47 10.89 11.10 9.40
CA ARG A 47 12.10 10.56 10.04
C ARG A 47 12.17 9.04 9.91
N ALA A 48 12.28 8.54 8.69
CA ALA A 48 13.03 7.29 8.54
C ALA A 48 14.48 7.68 8.86
N GLU A 49 14.97 7.28 10.04
CA GLU A 49 16.42 7.16 10.25
C GLU A 49 17.02 6.55 8.98
N PRO A 50 18.11 7.13 8.43
CA PRO A 50 18.61 6.76 7.11
C PRO A 50 18.65 5.23 7.05
N PRO A 51 17.90 4.59 6.14
CA PRO A 51 17.84 3.15 6.08
C PRO A 51 19.28 2.67 5.96
N VAL A 52 19.70 1.90 6.96
CA VAL A 52 20.96 1.14 7.05
C VAL A 52 21.89 1.48 5.90
N ALA A 53 22.75 2.48 6.16
CA ALA A 53 23.86 2.96 5.35
C ALA A 53 23.93 2.41 3.91
N GLU A 54 23.86 3.34 2.95
CA GLU A 54 24.27 3.19 1.55
C GLU A 54 25.67 2.55 1.36
N GLU A 55 26.42 2.27 2.44
CA GLU A 55 27.74 1.65 2.46
C GLU A 55 27.76 0.15 2.09
N HIS A 56 26.63 -0.57 2.11
CA HIS A 56 26.63 -2.03 1.89
C HIS A 56 25.61 -2.56 0.86
N PHE A 57 25.04 -1.71 0.01
CA PHE A 57 24.35 -2.21 -1.18
C PHE A 57 25.40 -2.50 -2.27
N PRO A 58 25.66 -3.78 -2.63
CA PRO A 58 26.55 -4.06 -3.75
C PRO A 58 26.00 -3.34 -4.99
N SER A 59 26.88 -2.62 -5.69
CA SER A 59 26.51 -1.65 -6.75
C SER A 59 25.57 -2.23 -7.82
N VAL A 60 25.66 -3.53 -8.08
CA VAL A 60 24.77 -4.26 -8.99
C VAL A 60 23.34 -4.35 -8.45
N LEU A 61 23.14 -4.75 -7.18
CA LEU A 61 21.81 -4.81 -6.58
C LEU A 61 21.22 -3.40 -6.42
N GLY A 62 22.04 -2.41 -6.05
CA GLY A 62 21.62 -1.01 -6.03
C GLY A 62 21.14 -0.51 -7.40
N GLY A 63 21.87 -0.81 -8.47
CA GLY A 63 21.46 -0.47 -9.84
C GLY A 63 20.14 -1.10 -10.26
N ILE A 64 19.94 -2.38 -9.93
CA ILE A 64 18.68 -3.09 -10.22
C ILE A 64 17.51 -2.48 -9.43
N TYR A 65 17.73 -2.15 -8.16
CA TYR A 65 16.72 -1.48 -7.32
C TYR A 65 16.28 -0.14 -7.93
N HIS A 66 17.22 0.73 -8.29
CA HIS A 66 16.91 2.03 -8.88
C HIS A 66 16.20 1.92 -10.22
N HIS A 67 16.53 0.93 -11.04
CA HIS A 67 15.83 0.67 -12.29
C HIS A 67 14.35 0.33 -12.06
N HIS A 68 14.05 -0.57 -11.11
CA HIS A 68 12.65 -0.87 -10.76
C HIS A 68 11.92 0.34 -10.18
N LEU A 69 12.60 1.14 -9.35
CA LEU A 69 12.02 2.38 -8.80
C LEU A 69 11.68 3.38 -9.91
N GLN A 70 12.57 3.58 -10.88
CA GLN A 70 12.34 4.46 -12.03
C GLN A 70 11.16 3.99 -12.88
N ASN A 71 11.07 2.68 -13.16
CA ASN A 71 9.95 2.12 -13.94
C ASN A 71 8.62 2.27 -13.19
N HIS A 72 8.61 2.00 -11.89
CA HIS A 72 7.41 2.20 -11.07
C HIS A 72 6.95 3.67 -11.11
N GLN A 73 7.87 4.62 -10.95
CA GLN A 73 7.56 6.06 -11.03
C GLN A 73 7.06 6.46 -12.41
N ALA A 74 7.69 5.97 -13.48
CA ALA A 74 7.26 6.24 -14.86
C ALA A 74 5.83 5.75 -15.10
N ASN A 75 5.49 4.54 -14.66
CA ASN A 75 4.16 3.97 -14.81
C ASN A 75 3.09 4.78 -14.06
N MET A 76 3.38 5.19 -12.82
CA MET A 76 2.44 6.01 -12.04
C MET A 76 2.23 7.41 -12.64
N ASN A 77 3.30 7.99 -13.20
CA ASN A 77 3.20 9.27 -13.92
C ASN A 77 2.33 9.14 -15.17
N GLU A 78 2.46 8.03 -15.91
CA GLU A 78 1.63 7.76 -17.08
C GLU A 78 0.15 7.54 -16.71
N VAL A 79 -0.13 6.81 -15.63
CA VAL A 79 -1.50 6.66 -15.11
C VAL A 79 -2.10 8.03 -14.80
N LYS A 80 -1.36 8.89 -14.10
CA LYS A 80 -1.82 10.25 -13.79
C LYS A 80 -2.08 11.07 -15.06
N ALA A 81 -1.20 10.98 -16.06
CA ALA A 81 -1.40 11.66 -17.33
C ALA A 81 -2.70 11.20 -18.04
N ILE A 82 -3.02 9.90 -18.02
CA ILE A 82 -4.28 9.36 -18.58
C ILE A 82 -5.49 9.88 -17.80
N GLN A 83 -5.37 10.00 -16.48
CA GLN A 83 -6.42 10.55 -15.63
C GLN A 83 -6.67 12.03 -15.91
N ASP A 84 -5.61 12.84 -15.97
CA ASP A 84 -5.64 14.28 -16.21
C ASP A 84 -6.22 14.61 -17.60
N GLN A 85 -5.95 13.78 -18.61
CA GLN A 85 -6.53 13.90 -19.95
C GLN A 85 -8.01 13.45 -20.03
N GLY A 86 -8.59 12.94 -18.94
CA GLY A 86 -9.95 12.40 -18.93
C GLY A 86 -10.12 11.07 -19.67
N GLN A 87 -9.03 10.49 -20.19
CA GLN A 87 -9.05 9.26 -20.99
C GLN A 87 -9.41 8.02 -20.17
N HIS A 88 -9.28 8.07 -18.84
CA HIS A 88 -9.72 7.01 -17.92
C HIS A 88 -11.22 6.67 -18.02
N LYS A 89 -12.03 7.50 -18.67
CA LYS A 89 -13.47 7.22 -18.93
C LYS A 89 -13.70 6.40 -20.19
N THR A 90 -12.67 6.23 -21.01
CA THR A 90 -12.72 5.42 -22.22
C THR A 90 -12.33 3.97 -21.91
N PRO A 91 -12.88 2.97 -22.63
CA PRO A 91 -12.48 1.57 -22.44
C PRO A 91 -10.97 1.34 -22.66
N GLU A 92 -10.39 2.05 -23.63
CA GLU A 92 -8.96 1.97 -23.94
C GLU A 92 -8.09 2.55 -22.82
N GLY A 93 -8.46 3.72 -22.29
CA GLY A 93 -7.75 4.35 -21.17
C GLY A 93 -7.82 3.51 -19.89
N SER A 94 -8.99 2.94 -19.58
CA SER A 94 -9.15 2.03 -18.43
C SER A 94 -8.27 0.79 -18.54
N LYS A 95 -8.20 0.19 -19.74
CA LYS A 95 -7.33 -0.97 -19.99
C LYS A 95 -5.85 -0.60 -19.79
N ARG A 96 -5.41 0.52 -20.36
CA ARG A 96 -4.03 0.98 -20.24
C ARG A 96 -3.65 1.27 -18.79
N ILE A 97 -4.53 1.87 -18.00
CA ILE A 97 -4.31 2.09 -16.56
C ILE A 97 -4.12 0.76 -15.83
N LEU A 98 -4.95 -0.25 -16.13
CA LEU A 98 -4.82 -1.58 -15.53
C LEU A 98 -3.47 -2.23 -15.87
N ASP A 99 -3.05 -2.15 -17.13
CA ASP A 99 -1.76 -2.68 -17.59
C ASP A 99 -0.58 -1.96 -16.90
N LEU A 100 -0.65 -0.63 -16.75
CA LEU A 100 0.37 0.17 -16.06
C LEU A 100 0.46 -0.15 -14.56
N HIS A 101 -0.68 -0.39 -13.90
CA HIS A 101 -0.69 -0.85 -12.51
C HIS A 101 -0.04 -2.22 -12.37
N LYS A 102 -0.37 -3.17 -13.25
CA LYS A 102 0.26 -4.50 -13.26
C LYS A 102 1.78 -4.40 -13.43
N GLN A 103 2.26 -3.57 -14.36
CA GLN A 103 3.70 -3.35 -14.55
C GLN A 103 4.36 -2.69 -13.34
N ALA A 104 3.65 -1.76 -12.67
CA ALA A 104 4.14 -1.14 -11.45
C ALA A 104 4.20 -2.15 -10.30
N ASP A 105 3.22 -3.02 -10.15
CA ASP A 105 3.22 -4.09 -9.15
C ASP A 105 4.37 -5.07 -9.37
N GLU A 106 4.63 -5.45 -10.63
CA GLU A 106 5.79 -6.27 -11.01
C GLU A 106 7.12 -5.56 -10.65
N ALA A 107 7.22 -4.26 -10.87
CA ALA A 107 8.38 -3.47 -10.47
C ALA A 107 8.54 -3.39 -8.94
N ALA A 108 7.43 -3.24 -8.20
CA ALA A 108 7.44 -3.24 -6.74
C ALA A 108 7.89 -4.58 -6.16
N MET A 109 7.43 -5.70 -6.73
CA MET A 109 7.91 -7.04 -6.38
C MET A 109 9.41 -7.20 -6.68
N GLY A 110 9.88 -6.66 -7.81
CA GLY A 110 11.31 -6.59 -8.15
C GLY A 110 12.12 -5.86 -7.08
N MET A 111 11.69 -4.68 -6.64
CA MET A 111 12.34 -3.92 -5.55
C MET A 111 12.40 -4.73 -4.25
N HIS A 112 11.29 -5.36 -3.87
CA HIS A 112 11.22 -6.18 -2.66
C HIS A 112 12.19 -7.38 -2.72
N ASN A 113 12.29 -8.06 -3.87
CA ASN A 113 13.19 -9.20 -4.05
C ASN A 113 14.66 -8.80 -3.97
N VAL A 114 15.02 -7.66 -4.58
CA VAL A 114 16.39 -7.12 -4.50
C VAL A 114 16.76 -6.78 -3.06
N GLN A 115 15.84 -6.16 -2.32
CA GLN A 115 16.03 -5.88 -0.89
C GLN A 115 16.18 -7.16 -0.07
N ALA A 116 15.36 -8.18 -0.34
CA ALA A 116 15.43 -9.47 0.33
C ALA A 116 16.77 -10.17 0.08
N GLU A 117 17.28 -10.14 -1.16
CA GLU A 117 18.59 -10.70 -1.50
C GLU A 117 19.73 -9.93 -0.82
N ALA A 118 19.67 -8.59 -0.80
CA ALA A 118 20.64 -7.77 -0.09
C ALA A 118 20.68 -8.09 1.41
N ASN A 119 19.51 -8.25 2.03
CA ASN A 119 19.40 -8.62 3.45
C ASN A 119 19.91 -10.05 3.69
N ALA A 120 19.63 -10.99 2.78
CA ALA A 120 20.09 -12.37 2.88
C ALA A 120 21.62 -12.46 2.81
N GLU A 121 22.25 -11.67 1.93
CA GLU A 121 23.72 -11.63 1.84
C GLU A 121 24.34 -11.00 3.09
N ALA A 122 23.78 -9.91 3.62
CA ALA A 122 24.23 -9.33 4.88
C ALA A 122 24.12 -10.32 6.06
N ALA A 123 23.04 -11.08 6.13
CA ALA A 123 22.87 -12.12 7.15
C ALA A 123 23.89 -13.27 7.00
N ARG A 124 24.23 -13.67 5.77
CA ARG A 124 25.28 -14.67 5.50
C ARG A 124 26.66 -14.14 5.92
N GLU A 125 26.96 -12.88 5.64
CA GLU A 125 28.18 -12.19 6.06
C GLU A 125 28.31 -12.18 7.59
N GLU A 126 27.22 -11.83 8.29
CA GLU A 126 27.18 -11.83 9.75
C GLU A 126 27.35 -13.24 10.34
N GLN A 127 26.68 -14.25 9.77
CA GLN A 127 26.86 -15.65 10.17
C GLN A 127 28.31 -16.12 9.97
N ARG A 128 28.95 -15.77 8.84
CA ARG A 128 30.38 -16.06 8.62
C ARG A 128 31.26 -15.38 9.68
N ARG A 129 30.97 -14.13 10.05
CA ARG A 129 31.69 -13.39 11.08
C ARG A 129 31.55 -14.05 12.47
N LEU A 130 30.33 -14.44 12.85
CA LEU A 130 30.06 -15.11 14.13
C LEU A 130 30.68 -16.52 14.18
N GLY A 131 30.63 -17.27 13.07
CA GLY A 131 31.25 -18.59 12.95
C GLY A 131 32.78 -18.56 13.00
N GLN A 132 33.43 -17.48 12.53
CA GLN A 132 34.87 -17.29 12.66
C GLN A 132 35.30 -16.90 14.09
N GLY A 133 34.38 -16.37 14.92
CA GLY A 133 34.65 -16.00 16.31
C GLY A 133 34.79 -17.18 17.28
N GLN A 134 34.27 -18.36 16.94
CA GLN A 134 34.22 -19.50 17.86
C GLN A 134 35.30 -20.58 17.62
N GLY A 135 36.10 -20.45 16.54
CA GLY A 135 37.00 -21.51 16.06
C GLY A 135 38.51 -21.25 16.14
N ARG A 136 38.98 -20.07 16.59
CA ARG A 136 40.42 -19.78 16.77
C ARG A 136 40.87 -19.76 18.23
N GLY A 137 40.30 -20.64 19.06
CA GLY A 137 40.97 -21.10 20.28
C GLY A 137 42.08 -22.10 19.93
N ARG A 138 43.22 -21.64 19.38
CA ARG A 138 44.44 -22.45 19.38
C ARG A 138 44.92 -22.59 20.83
N GLY A 139 44.65 -23.77 21.40
CA GLY A 139 45.42 -24.46 22.43
C GLY A 139 46.09 -23.66 23.55
N ALA A 140 45.59 -23.83 24.78
CA ALA A 140 46.46 -24.11 25.91
C ALA A 140 46.33 -25.62 26.20
N GLY A 141 47.37 -26.38 25.87
CA GLY A 141 47.41 -27.81 26.08
C GLY A 141 47.38 -28.21 27.57
N ARG A 142 46.69 -29.31 27.86
CA ARG A 142 46.94 -30.30 28.92
C ARG A 142 46.21 -31.56 28.43
N GLY A 143 46.87 -32.59 27.93
CA GLY A 143 47.94 -33.30 28.61
C GLY A 143 47.36 -34.02 29.83
N GLY A 144 46.76 -35.20 29.64
CA GLY A 144 46.49 -36.15 30.72
C GLY A 144 45.03 -36.36 31.11
N HIS A 145 44.39 -37.35 30.49
CA HIS A 145 43.47 -38.22 31.21
C HIS A 145 43.70 -39.65 30.71
N ARG A 146 44.56 -40.37 31.44
CA ARG A 146 44.39 -41.81 31.61
C ARG A 146 43.43 -41.95 32.78
N HIS A 147 42.31 -42.62 32.59
CA HIS A 147 41.76 -43.64 33.48
C HIS A 147 40.53 -44.25 32.78
#